data_AF-A0A8I6XPI6-F1
#
_entry.id   AF-A0A8I6XPI6-F1
#
_cell.length_a   1.000
_cell.length_b   1.000
_cell.length_c   1.000
_cell.angle_alpha   90.00
_cell.angle_beta   90.00
_cell.angle_gamma   90.00
#
_symmetry.space_group_name_H-M   'P 1'
#
loop_
_entity.id
_entity.type
_entity.pdbx_description
1 polymer ?
#
loop_
_entity_poly.entity_id
_entity_poly.type
_entity_poly.pdbx_seq_one_letter_code
_entity_poly.pdbx_strand_id
1 'polypeptide(L)'
;MAMVVAHVRYVWGHAYSSEEGVVAYVARMLLLILVANFFDGIQCVLSGVARGCGWQKMCALINLGAFYVVGVPAAYLIAFVLRAGGMGLWMGIICRVLVQVLLLMFITLCTDWHEEATKAKNRVFSSSGSRDRSICTRH
;
A
#
# COMPACT_ATOMS: atom_id res chain seq x y z
N MET A 1 -6.08 -4.74 14.47
CA MET A 1 -5.67 -5.93 13.70
C MET A 1 -4.27 -6.45 14.08
N ALA A 2 -3.22 -5.62 14.10
CA ALA A 2 -1.84 -6.07 14.39
C ALA A 2 -1.66 -6.78 15.75
N MET A 3 -2.35 -6.33 16.82
CA MET A 3 -2.35 -7.02 18.12
C MET A 3 -2.95 -8.43 18.07
N VAL A 4 -4.00 -8.64 17.26
CA VAL A 4 -4.65 -9.95 17.09
C VAL A 4 -3.71 -10.92 16.38
N VAL A 5 -2.99 -10.45 15.36
CA VAL A 5 -1.99 -11.25 14.64
C VAL A 5 -0.82 -11.62 15.54
N ALA A 6 -0.37 -10.70 16.41
CA ALA A 6 0.67 -10.98 17.40
C ALA A 6 0.24 -12.03 18.44
N HIS A 7 -1.02 -11.98 18.90
CA HIS A 7 -1.55 -12.94 19.88
C HIS A 7 -1.83 -14.32 19.26
N VAL A 8 -2.39 -14.34 18.04
CA VAL A 8 -2.62 -15.59 17.28
C VAL A 8 -1.30 -16.28 16.92
N ARG A 9 -0.21 -15.53 16.76
CA ARG A 9 1.13 -16.06 16.48
C ARG A 9 1.60 -17.09 17.50
N TYR A 10 1.38 -16.80 18.78
CA TYR A 10 1.84 -17.64 19.88
C TYR A 10 1.07 -18.96 19.93
N VAL A 11 -0.22 -18.93 19.58
CA VAL A 11 -1.11 -20.10 19.55
C VAL A 11 -0.88 -20.94 18.28
N TRP A 12 -0.70 -20.30 17.12
CA TRP A 12 -0.50 -20.99 15.84
C TRP A 12 0.88 -21.64 15.70
N GLY A 13 1.94 -20.99 16.21
CA GLY A 13 3.30 -21.55 16.16
C GLY A 13 3.42 -22.85 16.96
N HIS A 14 2.76 -22.93 18.11
CA HIS A 14 2.71 -24.14 18.94
C HIS A 14 1.77 -25.22 18.40
N ALA A 15 0.77 -24.86 17.60
CA ALA A 15 -0.20 -25.80 17.04
C ALA A 15 0.27 -26.48 15.74
N TYR A 16 1.26 -25.91 15.02
CA TYR A 16 1.65 -26.39 13.69
C TYR A 16 2.91 -27.27 13.64
N SER A 17 3.92 -27.10 14.52
CA SER A 17 5.07 -28.02 14.55
C SER A 17 6.02 -27.80 15.74
N SER A 18 6.62 -28.89 16.24
CA SER A 18 7.65 -28.90 17.30
C SER A 18 9.10 -28.80 16.77
N GLU A 19 9.28 -28.60 15.46
CA GLU A 19 10.58 -28.44 14.80
C GLU A 19 11.05 -26.98 14.83
N GLU A 20 12.22 -26.73 15.44
CA GLU A 20 12.78 -25.38 15.64
C GLU A 20 12.95 -24.59 14.33
N GLY A 21 13.17 -25.27 13.21
CA GLY A 21 13.29 -24.64 11.88
C GLY A 21 12.00 -23.95 11.41
N VAL A 22 10.83 -24.53 11.70
CA VAL A 22 9.54 -23.95 11.32
C VAL A 22 9.19 -22.77 12.23
N VAL A 23 9.52 -22.87 13.52
CA VAL A 23 9.29 -21.79 14.50
C VAL A 23 10.13 -20.55 14.16
N ALA A 24 11.41 -20.73 13.83
CA ALA A 24 12.28 -19.64 13.39
C ALA A 24 11.77 -19.00 12.08
N TYR A 25 11.25 -19.82 11.16
CA TYR A 25 10.68 -19.34 9.92
C TYR A 25 9.41 -18.49 10.12
N VAL A 26 8.50 -18.97 10.95
CA VAL A 26 7.27 -18.26 11.36
C VAL A 26 7.63 -16.97 12.10
N ALA A 27 8.64 -16.98 12.98
CA ALA A 27 9.09 -15.78 13.67
C ALA A 27 9.52 -14.66 12.70
N ARG A 28 10.26 -15.00 11.63
CA ARG A 28 10.68 -14.06 10.57
C ARG A 28 9.51 -13.60 9.72
N MET A 29 8.66 -14.52 9.26
CA MET A 29 7.42 -14.20 8.51
C MET A 29 6.60 -13.14 9.21
N LEU A 30 6.42 -13.27 10.52
CA LEU A 30 5.57 -12.35 11.22
C LEU A 30 6.26 -11.05 11.66
N LEU A 31 7.60 -11.01 11.79
CA LEU A 31 8.31 -9.73 11.85
C LEU A 31 7.96 -8.89 10.61
N LEU A 32 7.96 -9.53 9.45
CA LEU A 32 7.59 -8.88 8.19
C LEU A 32 6.11 -8.49 8.15
N ILE A 33 5.20 -9.30 8.70
CA ILE A 33 3.77 -8.95 8.81
C ILE A 33 3.56 -7.75 9.73
N LEU A 34 4.32 -7.63 10.82
CA LEU A 34 4.27 -6.44 11.69
C LEU A 34 4.63 -5.18 10.91
N VAL A 35 5.72 -5.24 10.15
CA VAL A 35 6.17 -4.15 9.29
C VAL A 35 5.14 -3.85 8.20
N ALA A 36 4.61 -4.88 7.54
CA ALA A 36 3.57 -4.73 6.51
C ALA A 36 2.29 -4.09 7.07
N ASN A 37 1.89 -4.38 8.31
CA ASN A 37 0.74 -3.74 8.97
C ASN A 37 0.95 -2.24 9.16
N PHE A 38 2.17 -1.82 9.51
CA PHE A 38 2.49 -0.39 9.63
C PHE A 38 2.34 0.31 8.27
N PHE A 39 2.86 -0.30 7.21
CA PHE A 39 2.73 0.20 5.85
C PHE A 39 1.28 0.19 5.34
N ASP A 40 0.47 -0.79 5.73
CA ASP A 40 -0.96 -0.87 5.38
C ASP A 40 -1.74 0.35 5.91
N GLY A 41 -1.42 0.79 7.14
CA GLY A 41 -1.98 2.02 7.70
C GLY A 41 -1.66 3.26 6.85
N ILE A 42 -0.39 3.41 6.45
CA ILE A 42 0.05 4.49 5.54
C ILE A 42 -0.67 4.39 4.20
N GLN A 43 -0.74 3.19 3.62
CA GLN A 43 -1.39 2.94 2.35
C GLN A 43 -2.89 3.29 2.37
N CYS A 44 -3.56 3.08 3.50
CA CYS A 44 -4.96 3.41 3.70
C CYS A 44 -5.18 4.94 3.71
N VAL A 45 -4.30 5.68 4.41
CA VAL A 45 -4.32 7.15 4.41
C VAL A 45 -4.05 7.69 3.01
N LEU A 46 -3.03 7.20 2.33
CA LEU A 46 -2.70 7.63 0.98
C LEU A 46 -3.79 7.28 -0.04
N SER A 47 -4.43 6.12 0.10
CA SER A 47 -5.60 5.77 -0.72
C SER A 47 -6.79 6.68 -0.45
N GLY A 48 -6.91 7.22 0.76
CA GLY A 48 -7.85 8.29 1.09
C GLY A 48 -7.52 9.59 0.37
N VAL A 49 -6.27 10.05 0.46
CA VAL A 49 -5.77 11.27 -0.21
C VAL A 49 -5.92 11.16 -1.72
N ALA A 50 -5.49 10.06 -2.33
CA ALA A 50 -5.54 9.84 -3.77
C ALA A 50 -6.97 9.88 -4.31
N ARG A 51 -7.96 9.38 -3.53
CA ARG A 51 -9.38 9.50 -3.85
C ARG A 51 -9.89 10.93 -3.67
N GLY A 52 -9.48 11.62 -2.61
CA GLY A 52 -9.86 13.01 -2.34
C GLY A 52 -9.37 14.01 -3.39
N CYS A 53 -8.14 13.84 -3.89
CA CYS A 53 -7.54 14.68 -4.92
C CYS A 53 -7.87 14.19 -6.36
N GLY A 54 -8.40 12.98 -6.51
CA GLY A 54 -8.71 12.38 -7.81
C GLY A 54 -7.50 11.85 -8.59
N TRP A 55 -6.37 11.58 -7.92
CA TRP A 55 -5.14 11.06 -8.53
C TRP A 55 -5.09 9.55 -8.66
N GLN A 56 -6.23 8.86 -8.55
CA GLN A 56 -6.30 7.40 -8.62
C GLN A 56 -5.61 6.84 -9.88
N LYS A 57 -5.72 7.53 -11.02
CA LYS A 57 -5.09 7.13 -12.29
C LYS A 57 -3.56 7.19 -12.23
N MET A 58 -3.00 8.25 -11.64
CA MET A 58 -1.55 8.43 -11.49
C MET A 58 -0.98 7.37 -10.54
N CYS A 59 -1.65 7.14 -9.41
CA CYS A 59 -1.29 6.06 -8.47
C CYS A 59 -1.31 4.68 -9.12
N ALA A 60 -2.31 4.37 -9.94
CA ALA A 60 -2.40 3.07 -10.62
C ALA A 60 -1.22 2.84 -11.59
N LEU A 61 -0.82 3.88 -12.32
CA LEU A 61 0.28 3.81 -13.30
C LEU A 61 1.63 3.60 -12.61
N ILE A 62 1.88 4.33 -11.53
CA ILE A 62 3.09 4.19 -10.71
C ILE A 62 3.15 2.81 -10.05
N ASN A 63 2.03 2.33 -9.51
CA ASN A 63 1.96 1.01 -8.91
C ASN A 63 2.24 -0.10 -9.94
N LEU A 64 1.68 0.02 -11.15
CA LEU A 64 1.91 -0.94 -12.23
C LEU A 64 3.39 -0.97 -12.64
N GLY A 65 4.02 0.20 -12.77
CA GLY A 65 5.44 0.33 -13.08
C GLY A 65 6.33 -0.27 -11.99
N ALA A 66 6.09 0.06 -10.72
CA ALA A 66 6.85 -0.50 -9.60
C ALA A 66 6.69 -2.03 -9.49
N PHE A 67 5.47 -2.54 -9.72
CA PHE A 67 5.20 -3.97 -9.72
C PHE A 67 6.00 -4.70 -10.81
N TYR A 68 5.97 -4.20 -12.04
CA TYR A 68 6.63 -4.86 -13.17
C TYR A 68 8.14 -4.68 -13.20
N VAL A 69 8.64 -3.48 -12.91
CA VAL A 69 10.07 -3.13 -13.04
C VAL A 69 10.87 -3.58 -11.82
N VAL A 70 10.26 -3.60 -10.64
CA VAL A 70 10.97 -3.90 -9.38
C VAL A 70 10.42 -5.15 -8.72
N GLY A 71 9.10 -5.28 -8.60
CA GLY A 71 8.46 -6.40 -7.91
C GLY A 71 8.73 -7.76 -8.55
N VAL A 72 8.50 -7.88 -9.86
CA VAL A 72 8.70 -9.12 -10.62
C VAL A 72 10.16 -9.58 -10.63
N PRO A 73 11.15 -8.75 -11.01
CA PRO A 73 12.55 -9.17 -10.99
C PRO A 73 13.07 -9.43 -9.57
N ALA A 74 12.67 -8.65 -8.57
CA ALA A 74 13.05 -8.93 -7.18
C ALA A 74 12.47 -10.26 -6.68
N ALA A 75 11.20 -10.55 -6.98
CA ALA A 75 10.57 -11.83 -6.62
C ALA A 75 11.25 -13.01 -7.32
N TYR A 76 11.59 -12.85 -8.61
CA TYR A 76 12.31 -13.87 -9.37
C TYR A 76 13.73 -14.11 -8.82
N LEU A 77 14.49 -13.03 -8.56
CA LEU A 77 15.82 -13.13 -7.97
C LEU A 77 15.77 -13.83 -6.61
N ILE A 78 14.87 -13.43 -5.71
CA ILE A 78 14.80 -14.02 -4.38
C ILE A 78 14.34 -15.48 -4.45
N ALA A 79 13.40 -15.82 -5.33
CA ALA A 79 12.92 -17.19 -5.48
C ALA A 79 14.01 -18.14 -6.05
N PHE A 80 14.75 -17.71 -7.07
CA PHE A 80 15.76 -18.54 -7.73
C PHE A 80 17.14 -18.47 -7.08
N VAL A 81 17.63 -17.28 -6.69
CA VAL A 81 18.98 -17.09 -6.15
C VAL A 81 19.10 -17.58 -4.72
N LEU A 82 18.12 -17.27 -3.85
CA LEU A 82 18.15 -17.78 -2.48
C LEU A 82 17.66 -19.23 -2.35
N ARG A 83 17.20 -19.86 -3.44
CA ARG A 83 16.57 -21.20 -3.45
C ARG A 83 15.49 -21.36 -2.37
N ALA A 84 14.86 -20.25 -1.99
CA ALA A 84 13.98 -20.15 -0.83
C ALA A 84 12.55 -20.68 -1.12
N GLY A 85 12.28 -21.17 -2.33
CA GLY A 85 10.99 -21.74 -2.72
C GLY A 85 9.82 -20.79 -2.42
N GLY A 86 8.81 -21.27 -1.70
CA GLY A 86 7.63 -20.49 -1.31
C GLY A 86 7.92 -19.33 -0.36
N MET A 87 9.03 -19.38 0.39
CA MET A 87 9.43 -18.30 1.29
C MET A 87 9.92 -17.07 0.52
N GLY A 88 10.65 -17.31 -0.57
CA GLY A 88 11.14 -16.26 -1.45
C GLY A 88 10.00 -15.50 -2.12
N LEU A 89 8.91 -16.19 -2.45
CA LEU A 89 7.71 -15.59 -3.02
C LEU A 89 7.05 -14.62 -2.03
N TRP A 90 6.88 -15.03 -0.77
CA TRP A 90 6.34 -14.18 0.28
C TRP A 90 7.23 -12.97 0.58
N MET A 91 8.56 -13.17 0.65
CA MET A 91 9.52 -12.07 0.80
C MET A 91 9.44 -11.07 -0.36
N GLY A 92 9.30 -11.55 -1.59
CA GLY A 92 9.14 -10.71 -2.79
C GLY A 92 7.86 -9.87 -2.74
N ILE A 93 6.73 -10.46 -2.31
CA ILE A 93 5.46 -9.74 -2.16
C ILE A 93 5.59 -8.64 -1.10
N ILE A 94 6.22 -8.92 0.03
CA ILE A 94 6.39 -7.93 1.11
C ILE A 94 7.33 -6.81 0.65
N CYS A 95 8.45 -7.15 0.01
CA CYS A 95 9.39 -6.16 -0.52
C CYS A 95 8.70 -5.22 -1.53
N ARG A 96 7.89 -5.78 -2.43
CA ARG A 96 7.08 -5.03 -3.39
C ARG A 96 6.11 -4.06 -2.70
N VAL A 97 5.36 -4.52 -1.68
CA VAL A 97 4.44 -3.66 -0.92
C VAL A 97 5.20 -2.53 -0.23
N LEU A 98 6.38 -2.82 0.33
CA LEU A 98 7.24 -1.83 0.97
C LEU A 98 7.68 -0.74 -0.01
N VAL A 99 8.20 -1.14 -1.18
CA VAL A 99 8.59 -0.22 -2.25
C VAL A 99 7.39 0.60 -2.73
N GLN A 100 6.24 -0.04 -2.92
CA GLN A 100 5.01 0.62 -3.34
C GLN A 100 4.58 1.72 -2.36
N VAL A 101 4.57 1.44 -1.05
CA VAL A 101 4.15 2.43 -0.04
C VAL A 101 5.16 3.55 0.10
N LEU A 102 6.47 3.25 0.07
CA LEU A 102 7.52 4.27 0.10
C LEU A 102 7.43 5.23 -1.09
N LEU A 103 7.20 4.70 -2.29
CA LEU A 103 7.09 5.50 -3.51
C LEU A 103 5.86 6.41 -3.45
N LEU A 104 4.73 5.88 -2.99
CA LEU A 104 3.48 6.63 -2.84
C LEU A 104 3.62 7.73 -1.76
N MET A 105 4.30 7.41 -0.65
CA MET A 105 4.62 8.35 0.44
C MET A 105 5.52 9.47 -0.06
N PHE A 106 6.57 9.14 -0.80
CA PHE A 106 7.48 10.12 -1.40
C PHE A 106 6.74 11.10 -2.31
N ILE A 107 5.89 10.59 -3.20
CA ILE A 107 5.08 11.44 -4.10
C ILE A 107 4.14 12.33 -3.31
N THR A 108 3.51 11.81 -2.27
CA THR A 108 2.58 12.56 -1.42
C THR A 108 3.29 13.67 -0.64
N LEU A 109 4.54 13.46 -0.22
CA LEU A 109 5.38 14.47 0.43
C LEU A 109 5.91 15.51 -0.58
N CYS A 110 6.27 15.07 -1.79
CA CYS A 110 6.80 15.94 -2.83
C CYS A 110 5.72 16.69 -3.62
N THR A 111 4.43 16.36 -3.44
CA THR A 111 3.37 17.08 -4.15
C THR A 111 3.09 18.42 -3.48
N ASP A 112 3.08 19.49 -4.26
CA ASP A 112 2.70 20.83 -3.81
C ASP A 112 1.23 20.89 -3.39
N TRP A 113 1.01 20.69 -2.09
CA TRP A 113 -0.30 20.73 -1.47
C TRP A 113 -1.04 22.07 -1.69
N HIS A 114 -0.29 23.15 -1.90
CA HIS A 114 -0.86 24.48 -2.17
C HIS A 114 -1.57 24.53 -3.53
N GLU A 115 -0.99 23.93 -4.56
CA GLU A 115 -1.57 23.88 -5.90
C GLU A 115 -2.78 22.94 -5.94
N GLU A 116 -2.68 21.82 -5.23
CA GLU A 116 -3.73 20.80 -5.19
C GLU A 116 -4.93 21.22 -4.33
N ALA A 117 -4.70 21.96 -3.24
CA ALA A 117 -5.76 22.63 -2.50
C ALA A 117 -6.50 23.67 -3.38
N THR A 118 -5.75 24.40 -4.23
CA THR A 118 -6.33 25.37 -5.16
C THR A 118 -7.16 24.70 -6.25
N LYS A 119 -6.67 23.59 -6.83
CA LYS A 119 -7.44 22.76 -7.79
C LYS A 119 -8.71 22.18 -7.15
N ALA A 120 -8.62 21.69 -5.91
CA ALA A 120 -9.77 21.18 -5.17
C ALA A 120 -10.82 22.28 -4.93
N LYS A 121 -10.39 23.48 -4.53
CA LYS A 121 -11.25 24.66 -4.38
C LYS A 121 -11.97 25.00 -5.69
N ASN A 122 -11.23 25.08 -6.80
CA ASN A 122 -11.81 25.40 -8.11
C ASN A 122 -12.85 24.36 -8.59
N ARG A 123 -12.65 23.06 -8.30
CA ARG A 123 -13.65 22.01 -8.59
C ARG A 123 -14.97 22.26 -7.87
N VAL A 124 -14.93 22.62 -6.59
CA VAL A 124 -16.13 22.93 -5.80
C VAL A 124 -16.83 24.18 -6.33
N PHE A 125 -16.09 25.24 -6.65
CA PHE A 125 -16.66 26.48 -7.18
C PHE A 125 -17.30 26.31 -8.57
N SER A 126 -16.75 25.45 -9.44
CA SER A 126 -17.40 25.15 -10.73
C SER A 126 -18.74 24.40 -10.56
N SER A 127 -18.86 23.57 -9.53
CA SER A 127 -20.06 22.79 -9.21
C SER A 127 -21.16 23.67 -8.60
N SER A 128 -20.80 24.64 -7.75
CA SER A 128 -21.75 25.62 -7.21
C SER A 128 -22.24 26.61 -8.27
N GLY A 129 -21.36 27.12 -9.13
CA GLY A 129 -21.73 28.06 -10.20
C GLY A 129 -22.53 27.45 -11.37
N SER A 130 -22.57 26.12 -11.48
CA SER A 130 -23.46 25.40 -12.41
C SER A 130 -24.81 25.06 -11.75
N ARG A 131 -24.81 24.76 -10.44
CA ARG A 131 -26.04 24.53 -9.66
C ARG A 131 -26.89 25.80 -9.55
N ASP A 132 -26.26 26.96 -9.32
CA ASP A 132 -26.95 28.26 -9.24
C ASP A 132 -27.59 28.66 -10.59
N ARG A 133 -26.87 28.44 -11.70
CA ARG A 133 -27.40 28.63 -13.06
C ARG A 133 -28.59 27.72 -13.37
N SER A 134 -28.57 26.48 -12.91
CA SER A 134 -29.66 25.52 -13.14
C SER A 134 -30.94 25.83 -12.34
N ILE A 135 -30.81 26.51 -11.19
CA ILE A 135 -31.95 26.98 -10.39
C ILE A 135 -32.60 28.19 -11.08
N CYS A 136 -31.81 29.09 -11.66
CA CYS A 136 -32.31 30.28 -12.34
C CYS A 136 -33.02 29.98 -13.68
N THR A 137 -32.67 28.89 -14.37
CA THR A 137 -33.34 28.46 -15.63
C THR A 137 -34.62 27.65 -15.43
N ARG A 138 -35.05 27.38 -14.19
CA ARG A 138 -36.27 26.61 -13.88
C ARG A 138 -37.50 27.47 -13.59
N HIS A 139 -37.42 28.79 -13.79
CA HIS A 139 -38.51 29.74 -13.59
C HIS A 139 -38.97 30.36 -14.90
#